data_AF-A0A1G1YNI5-F1
#
_entry.id   AF-A0A1G1YNI5-F1
#
_cell.length_a   1.000
_cell.length_b   1.000
_cell.length_c   1.000
_cell.angle_alpha   90.00
_cell.angle_beta   90.00
_cell.angle_gamma   90.00
#
_symmetry.space_group_name_H-M   'P 1'
#
loop_
_entity.id
_entity.type
_entity.pdbx_description
1 polymer ?
#
loop_
_entity_poly.entity_id
_entity_poly.type
_entity_poly.pdbx_seq_one_letter_code
_entity_poly.pdbx_strand_id
1 'polypeptide(L)'
;MPEEQNSVLKGVCTFYTETGTEGGFWAFQDSKYIFPQEGVEKEFYYEYEGLHILKNGDKLTIFSSDNQKQIIWSGTISLRQYPVFTENAFGLWIQADQEGVDRETWATYFFEEYPAELIPNRKP
;
A
#
# COMPACT_ATOMS: atom_id res chain seq x y z
N MET A 1 -11.17 29.07 -8.29
CA MET A 1 -10.55 28.13 -7.32
C MET A 1 -9.52 27.33 -8.11
N PRO A 2 -8.25 27.27 -7.71
CA PRO A 2 -7.30 26.43 -8.43
C PRO A 2 -7.63 24.97 -8.11
N GLU A 3 -7.74 24.16 -9.16
CA GLU A 3 -7.82 22.70 -9.05
C GLU A 3 -6.57 22.23 -8.29
N GLU A 4 -6.74 21.62 -7.12
CA GLU A 4 -5.64 20.92 -6.48
C GLU A 4 -5.18 19.82 -7.44
N GLN A 5 -4.02 20.04 -8.03
CA GLN A 5 -3.39 19.10 -8.93
C GLN A 5 -3.22 17.78 -8.18
N ASN A 6 -3.81 16.69 -8.68
CA ASN A 6 -3.67 15.33 -8.16
C ASN A 6 -2.17 14.97 -8.09
N SER A 7 -1.52 15.29 -6.96
CA SER A 7 -0.09 15.09 -6.79
C SER A 7 0.20 13.61 -6.63
N VAL A 8 1.02 13.07 -7.53
CA VAL A 8 1.56 11.72 -7.42
C VAL A 8 2.39 11.65 -6.14
N LEU A 9 2.02 10.75 -5.24
CA LEU A 9 2.79 10.42 -4.04
C LEU A 9 3.79 9.32 -4.40
N LYS A 10 4.97 9.35 -3.77
CA LYS A 10 6.03 8.35 -3.94
C LYS A 10 6.31 7.67 -2.62
N GLY A 11 6.50 6.37 -2.65
CA GLY A 11 6.53 5.61 -1.42
C GLY A 11 6.67 4.12 -1.66
N VAL A 12 6.14 3.35 -0.72
CA VAL A 12 6.13 1.89 -0.76
C VAL A 12 4.74 1.36 -0.50
N CYS A 13 4.42 0.19 -1.06
CA CYS A 13 3.33 -0.63 -0.57
C CYS A 13 3.65 -1.07 0.87
N THR A 14 2.64 -1.17 1.73
CA THR A 14 2.83 -1.68 3.10
C THR A 14 1.56 -2.36 3.59
N PHE A 15 1.70 -3.38 4.43
CA PHE A 15 0.58 -4.03 5.06
C PHE A 15 0.36 -3.46 6.46
N TYR A 16 -0.70 -2.65 6.59
CA TYR A 16 -1.00 -1.99 7.85
C TYR A 16 -1.89 -2.86 8.72
N THR A 17 -1.43 -3.18 9.93
CA THR A 17 -2.23 -3.84 10.96
C THR A 17 -2.59 -2.83 12.04
N GLU A 18 -3.88 -2.57 12.24
CA GLU A 18 -4.33 -1.72 13.33
C GLU A 18 -4.32 -2.53 14.63
N THR A 19 -3.72 -1.98 15.69
CA THR A 19 -3.66 -2.65 17.00
C THR A 19 -5.07 -2.99 17.47
N GLY A 20 -5.35 -4.27 17.73
CA GLY A 20 -6.66 -4.75 18.17
C GLY A 20 -7.65 -5.04 17.04
N THR A 21 -7.26 -4.86 15.77
CA THR A 21 -7.96 -5.45 14.64
C THR A 21 -7.31 -6.78 14.28
N GLU A 22 -8.14 -7.77 14.01
CA GLU A 22 -7.64 -9.11 13.69
C GLU A 22 -7.52 -9.29 12.17
N GLY A 23 -6.74 -8.40 11.55
CA GLY A 23 -6.40 -8.41 10.12
C GLY A 23 -5.79 -7.09 9.65
N GLY A 24 -5.15 -7.11 8.49
CA GLY A 24 -4.49 -5.93 7.94
C GLY A 24 -5.12 -5.39 6.66
N PHE A 25 -4.76 -4.15 6.38
CA PHE A 25 -5.18 -3.39 5.21
C PHE A 25 -4.02 -3.24 4.23
N TRP A 26 -4.34 -3.31 2.94
CA TRP A 26 -3.42 -2.87 1.90
C TRP A 26 -3.28 -1.35 1.98
N ALA A 27 -2.05 -0.89 2.22
CA ALA A 27 -1.77 0.51 2.38
C ALA A 27 -0.55 0.92 1.55
N PHE A 28 -0.38 2.23 1.43
CA PHE A 28 0.78 2.87 0.84
C PHE A 28 1.37 3.82 1.87
N GLN A 29 2.68 3.79 2.05
CA GLN A 29 3.40 4.72 2.92
C GLN A 29 4.13 5.76 2.05
N ASP A 30 3.79 7.04 2.19
CA ASP A 30 4.52 8.13 1.52
C ASP A 30 5.94 8.24 2.10
N SER A 31 6.93 8.20 1.20
CA SER A 31 8.36 8.29 1.50
C SER A 31 8.76 9.54 2.29
N LYS A 32 7.99 10.62 2.25
CA LYS A 32 8.23 11.82 3.08
C LYS A 32 8.08 11.57 4.57
N TYR A 33 7.38 10.49 4.93
CA TYR A 33 7.03 10.11 6.29
C TYR A 33 7.70 8.79 6.70
N ILE A 34 8.83 8.47 6.06
CA ILE A 34 9.69 7.34 6.40
C ILE A 34 11.01 7.90 6.89
N PHE A 35 11.36 7.61 8.13
CA PHE A 35 12.52 8.22 8.79
C PHE A 35 13.47 7.15 9.31
N PRO A 36 14.79 7.39 9.24
CA PRO A 36 15.75 6.48 9.84
C PRO A 36 15.59 6.47 11.36
N GLN A 37 15.69 5.29 11.96
CA GLN A 37 15.74 5.16 13.40
C GLN A 37 17.14 5.53 13.92
N GLU A 38 17.22 6.45 14.86
CA GLU A 38 18.50 6.89 15.42
C GLU A 38 19.23 5.71 16.10
N GLY A 39 20.50 5.54 15.77
CA GLY A 39 21.37 4.54 16.40
C GLY A 39 21.23 3.11 15.87
N VAL A 40 20.40 2.86 14.85
CA VAL A 40 20.29 1.55 14.20
C VAL A 40 20.49 1.68 12.70
N GLU A 41 21.52 1.04 12.15
CA GLU A 41 21.71 1.00 10.71
C GLU A 41 20.62 0.13 10.06
N LYS A 42 19.91 0.70 9.08
CA LYS A 42 18.89 0.04 8.24
C LYS A 42 17.54 -0.26 8.92
N GLU A 43 17.22 0.41 10.03
CA GLU A 43 15.85 0.43 10.54
C GLU A 43 15.20 1.79 10.25
N PHE A 44 13.94 1.75 9.86
CA PHE A 44 13.11 2.93 9.58
C PHE A 44 11.85 2.87 10.42
N TYR A 45 11.29 4.03 10.76
CA TYR A 45 9.96 4.15 11.34
C TYR A 45 9.06 4.96 10.42
N TYR A 46 7.77 4.63 10.44
CA TYR A 46 6.75 5.24 9.59
C TYR A 46 5.86 6.15 10.44
N GLU A 47 5.67 7.38 9.98
CA GLU A 47 4.68 8.29 10.57
C GLU A 47 3.30 8.05 9.97
N TYR A 48 2.26 8.12 10.81
CA TYR A 48 0.87 7.87 10.43
C TYR A 48 0.35 8.84 9.38
N GLU A 49 0.90 10.05 9.31
CA GLU A 49 0.57 11.08 8.33
C GLU A 49 0.84 10.64 6.88
N GLY A 50 1.80 9.74 6.68
CA GLY A 50 2.10 9.17 5.36
C GLY A 50 1.34 7.89 5.04
N LEU A 51 0.51 7.39 5.96
CA LEU A 51 -0.22 6.15 5.78
C LEU A 51 -1.49 6.39 4.96
N HIS A 52 -1.58 5.74 3.81
CA HIS A 52 -2.74 5.76 2.93
C HIS A 52 -3.32 4.36 2.78
N ILE A 53 -4.40 4.05 3.52
CA ILE A 53 -5.18 2.84 3.29
C ILE A 53 -5.81 2.91 1.90
N LEU A 54 -5.53 1.92 1.06
CA LEU A 54 -5.99 1.89 -0.32
C LEU A 54 -7.50 1.70 -0.39
N LYS A 55 -8.14 2.44 -1.31
CA LYS A 55 -9.58 2.38 -1.54
C LYS A 55 -9.92 2.36 -3.04
N ASN A 56 -11.13 1.90 -3.34
CA ASN A 56 -11.59 1.80 -4.72
C ASN A 56 -11.50 3.13 -5.47
N GLY A 57 -10.85 3.09 -6.63
CA GLY A 57 -10.63 4.23 -7.51
C GLY A 57 -9.26 4.89 -7.36
N ASP A 58 -8.48 4.59 -6.30
CA ASP A 58 -7.08 5.03 -6.23
C ASP A 58 -6.31 4.48 -7.44
N LYS A 59 -5.34 5.23 -7.96
CA LYS A 59 -4.43 4.70 -8.99
C LYS A 59 -3.09 4.40 -8.35
N LEU A 60 -2.66 3.16 -8.47
CA LEU A 60 -1.41 2.70 -7.90
C LEU A 60 -0.53 2.13 -9.03
N THR A 61 0.76 2.45 -8.98
CA THR A 61 1.79 1.85 -9.83
C THR A 61 2.85 1.27 -8.92
N ILE A 62 3.17 -0.01 -9.12
CA ILE A 62 4.13 -0.78 -8.33
C ILE A 62 5.32 -1.09 -9.24
N PHE A 63 6.51 -0.81 -8.73
CA PHE A 63 7.77 -1.04 -9.42
C PHE A 63 8.49 -2.27 -8.85
N SER A 64 9.36 -2.86 -9.66
CA SER A 64 10.25 -3.93 -9.20
C SER A 64 11.14 -3.44 -8.06
N SER A 65 11.33 -4.28 -7.04
CA SER A 65 12.26 -4.05 -5.93
C SER A 65 13.71 -3.98 -6.41
N ASP A 66 14.08 -4.75 -7.44
CA ASP A 66 15.42 -4.75 -8.05
C ASP A 66 15.66 -3.56 -8.98
N ASN A 67 14.60 -3.06 -9.62
CA ASN A 67 14.67 -1.97 -10.58
C ASN A 67 13.45 -1.06 -10.48
N GLN A 68 13.61 0.06 -9.76
CA GLN A 68 12.56 1.05 -9.51
C GLN A 68 12.02 1.75 -10.77
N LYS A 69 12.54 1.46 -11.96
CA LYS A 69 11.98 1.95 -13.25
C LYS A 69 11.12 0.91 -13.96
N GLN A 70 11.20 -0.36 -13.57
CA GLN A 70 10.39 -1.42 -14.14
C GLN A 70 9.05 -1.48 -13.42
N ILE A 71 7.98 -1.15 -14.13
CA ILE A 71 6.62 -1.34 -13.63
C ILE A 71 6.29 -2.84 -13.67
N ILE A 72 5.88 -3.40 -12.54
CA ILE A 72 5.41 -4.79 -12.45
C ILE A 72 3.90 -4.87 -12.35
N TRP A 73 3.25 -3.81 -11.87
CA TRP A 73 1.80 -3.67 -11.87
C TRP A 73 1.42 -2.19 -11.92
N SER A 74 0.37 -1.85 -12.66
CA SER A 74 -0.22 -0.51 -12.66
C SER A 74 -1.70 -0.60 -12.96
N GLY A 75 -2.52 0.07 -12.16
CA GLY A 75 -3.96 -0.04 -12.29
C GLY A 75 -4.74 0.86 -11.36
N THR A 76 -6.06 0.75 -11.48
CA THR A 76 -7.01 1.35 -10.53
C THR A 76 -7.37 0.32 -9.48
N ILE A 77 -7.28 0.71 -8.22
CA ILE A 77 -7.66 -0.13 -7.08
C ILE A 77 -9.14 -0.46 -7.17
N SER A 78 -9.43 -1.76 -7.06
CA SER A 78 -10.76 -2.35 -7.10
C SER A 78 -10.76 -3.55 -6.15
N LEU A 79 -11.07 -3.28 -4.90
CA LEU A 79 -11.03 -4.22 -3.79
C LEU A 79 -12.33 -5.01 -3.69
N ARG A 80 -12.20 -6.33 -3.65
CA ARG A 80 -13.23 -7.26 -3.18
C ARG A 80 -13.05 -7.44 -1.69
N GLN A 81 -13.94 -6.86 -0.90
CA GLN A 81 -13.86 -6.91 0.56
C GLN A 81 -14.40 -8.23 1.11
N TYR A 82 -13.80 -8.67 2.22
CA TYR A 82 -14.20 -9.87 2.95
C TYR A 82 -14.57 -9.53 4.40
N PRO A 83 -15.42 -10.34 5.05
CA PRO A 83 -15.59 -10.27 6.50
C PRO A 83 -14.27 -10.60 7.21
N VAL A 84 -14.09 -10.06 8.42
CA VAL A 84 -12.94 -10.40 9.27
C VAL A 84 -12.82 -11.92 9.48
N PHE A 85 -11.58 -12.44 9.57
CA PHE A 85 -11.24 -13.88 9.77
C PHE A 85 -11.63 -14.87 8.68
N THR A 86 -12.01 -14.38 7.50
CA THR A 86 -12.47 -15.29 6.44
C THR A 86 -11.35 -15.67 5.50
N GLU A 87 -10.48 -14.72 5.16
CA GLU A 87 -9.44 -14.89 4.15
C GLU A 87 -8.08 -14.47 4.70
N ASN A 88 -7.04 -15.16 4.24
CA ASN A 88 -5.66 -14.86 4.59
C ASN A 88 -4.75 -14.92 3.36
N ALA A 89 -3.64 -14.20 3.44
CA ALA A 89 -2.50 -14.35 2.55
C ALA A 89 -1.29 -14.72 3.41
N PHE A 90 -0.64 -15.85 3.11
CA PHE A 90 0.50 -16.36 3.88
C PHE A 90 0.26 -16.46 5.40
N GLY A 91 -0.98 -16.81 5.80
CA GLY A 91 -1.36 -16.94 7.21
C GLY A 91 -1.70 -15.64 7.94
N LEU A 92 -1.60 -14.48 7.27
CA LEU A 92 -2.04 -13.19 7.80
C LEU A 92 -3.45 -12.87 7.31
N TRP A 93 -4.36 -12.53 8.23
CA TRP A 93 -5.74 -12.17 7.90
C TRP A 93 -5.79 -10.90 7.05
N ILE A 94 -6.49 -10.96 5.92
CA ILE A 94 -6.65 -9.85 4.99
C ILE A 94 -8.12 -9.42 4.92
N GLN A 95 -8.35 -8.15 4.62
CA GLN A 95 -9.72 -7.61 4.52
C GLN A 95 -10.22 -7.49 3.08
N ALA A 96 -9.36 -7.66 2.09
CA ALA A 96 -9.75 -7.60 0.68
C ALA A 96 -8.74 -8.28 -0.24
N ASP A 97 -9.17 -8.64 -1.45
CA ASP A 97 -8.29 -8.90 -2.60
C ASP A 97 -8.42 -7.77 -3.63
N GLN A 98 -7.36 -7.52 -4.41
CA GLN A 98 -7.45 -6.68 -5.61
C GLN A 98 -8.01 -7.50 -6.78
N GLU A 99 -9.08 -7.00 -7.41
CA GLU A 99 -9.67 -7.64 -8.59
C GLU A 99 -8.66 -7.73 -9.74
N GLY A 100 -8.62 -8.89 -10.38
CA GLY A 100 -7.76 -9.16 -11.53
C GLY A 100 -6.30 -9.46 -11.20
N VAL A 101 -5.94 -9.59 -9.92
CA VAL A 101 -4.60 -10.01 -9.48
C VAL A 101 -4.73 -11.20 -8.54
N ASP A 102 -3.82 -12.18 -8.66
CA ASP A 102 -3.74 -13.28 -7.71
C ASP A 102 -3.40 -12.77 -6.31
N ARG A 103 -4.01 -13.38 -5.28
CA ARG A 103 -3.87 -12.93 -3.88
C ARG A 103 -2.43 -12.94 -3.40
N GLU A 104 -1.71 -14.02 -3.65
CA GLU A 104 -0.34 -14.17 -3.16
C GLU A 104 0.57 -13.16 -3.85
N THR A 105 0.42 -13.02 -5.17
CA THR A 105 1.10 -12.00 -5.97
C THR A 105 0.83 -10.59 -5.42
N TRP A 106 -0.43 -10.28 -5.14
CA TRP A 106 -0.83 -8.99 -4.58
C TRP A 106 -0.20 -8.77 -3.20
N ALA A 107 -0.36 -9.75 -2.29
CA ALA A 107 0.14 -9.67 -0.93
C ALA A 107 1.67 -9.50 -0.87
N THR A 108 2.42 -10.17 -1.75
CA THR A 108 3.88 -10.03 -1.85
C THR A 108 4.30 -8.56 -2.00
N TYR A 109 3.60 -7.78 -2.84
CA TYR A 109 3.92 -6.36 -3.02
C TYR A 109 3.87 -5.55 -1.72
N PHE A 110 2.96 -5.88 -0.81
CA PHE A 110 2.77 -5.17 0.45
C PHE A 110 3.64 -5.73 1.58
N PHE A 111 3.84 -7.04 1.62
CA PHE A 111 4.66 -7.69 2.65
C PHE A 111 6.16 -7.44 2.44
N GLU A 112 6.59 -7.29 1.19
CA GLU A 112 7.98 -7.00 0.83
C GLU A 112 8.21 -5.50 0.50
N GLU A 113 7.21 -4.67 0.78
CA GLU A 113 7.28 -3.20 0.67
C GLU A 113 7.76 -2.65 -0.68
N TYR A 114 7.11 -3.08 -1.76
CA TYR A 114 7.55 -2.73 -3.11
C TYR A 114 7.44 -1.21 -3.35
N PRO A 115 8.41 -0.61 -4.06
CA PRO A 115 8.34 0.80 -4.42
C PRO A 115 7.08 1.08 -5.23
N ALA A 116 6.41 2.19 -4.94
CA ALA A 116 5.15 2.53 -5.56
C ALA A 116 4.93 4.04 -5.75
N GLU A 117 4.01 4.35 -6.67
CA GLU A 117 3.43 5.66 -6.86
C GLU A 117 1.91 5.58 -6.68
N LEU A 118 1.36 6.51 -5.89
CA LEU A 118 -0.08 6.58 -5.59
C LEU A 118 -0.66 7.91 -6.08
N ILE A 119 -1.79 7.85 -6.77
CA ILE A 119 -2.67 8.98 -7.04
C ILE A 119 -3.99 8.70 -6.30
N PRO A 120 -4.20 9.31 -5.11
CA PRO A 120 -5.41 9.09 -4.34
C PRO A 120 -6.65 9.54 -5.10
N ASN A 121 -7.71 8.74 -5.02
CA ASN A 121 -9.03 9.16 -5.47
C ASN A 121 -9.63 10.10 -4.43
N ARG A 122 -9.44 11.40 -4.65
CA ARG A 122 -10.19 12.44 -3.96
C ARG A 122 -11.59 12.47 -4.60
N LYS A 123 -12.49 11.61 -4.14
CA LYS A 123 -13.91 11.88 -4.39
C LYS A 123 -14.21 13.27 -3.79
N PRO A 124 -14.86 14.17 -4.56
CA PRO A 124 -15.29 15.46 -4.04
C PRO A 124 -16.30 15.31 -2.89
#